data_AF-A0A3M7SH48-F1
#
_entry.id   AF-A0A3M7SH48-F1
#
_cell.length_a   1.000
_cell.length_b   1.000
_cell.length_c   1.000
_cell.angle_alpha   90.00
_cell.angle_beta   90.00
_cell.angle_gamma   90.00
#
_symmetry.space_group_name_H-M   'P 1'
#
loop_
_entity.id
_entity.type
_entity.pdbx_description
1 polymer ?
#
loop_
_entity_poly.entity_id
_entity_poly.type
_entity_poly.pdbx_seq_one_letter_code
_entity_poly.pdbx_strand_id
1 'polypeptide(L)'
;MLKFQQNSDILEIYCIRQPKTLNNLSKKQISNEKFVLSIFDSSNFRVLIDFAALIPQLFDCDKIFFKTSIFASGNQISRVFESDKYDLTMINEDIKLPIQFDKLIEFNVKIQSLPRCSKFCFGLFSISKKKKIISAFAFLSINLFDYKDFLINGRQKLSMWSLESTDSFENLCLNHFTGSNPDKNSSYIRVHFLHQEKYKFPTIDQIQSYCLDSQKHRSIEDLTNNFQTIINKNCLNEMSSLEKKVVWQNRSKCSEYPHSLLKLVKCINWTDHCMVLEYYKLLEDWPFLKPIDALMLLNSDVADKKTRSFAVQCLDVNMKYEEVEFFILQIVQV
;
A
#
# COMPACT_ATOMS: atom_id res chain seq x y z
N MET A 1 -19.34 14.14 -56.16
CA MET A 1 -20.27 13.22 -55.47
C MET A 1 -19.44 12.47 -54.45
N LEU A 2 -19.59 12.54 -53.12
CA LEU A 2 -20.73 12.83 -52.25
C LEU A 2 -20.29 13.63 -51.01
N LYS A 3 -21.01 14.73 -50.78
CA LYS A 3 -21.57 15.31 -49.53
C LYS A 3 -20.83 15.14 -48.20
N PHE A 4 -20.31 16.28 -47.75
CA PHE A 4 -20.22 16.72 -46.36
C PHE A 4 -21.60 16.68 -45.67
N GLN A 5 -21.65 16.13 -44.45
CA GLN A 5 -22.66 16.47 -43.46
C GLN A 5 -21.95 17.11 -42.26
N GLN A 6 -22.22 18.39 -42.08
CA GLN A 6 -21.96 19.14 -40.86
C GLN A 6 -22.95 18.64 -39.79
N ASN A 7 -22.45 18.38 -38.58
CA ASN A 7 -23.21 18.59 -37.36
C ASN A 7 -22.35 19.44 -36.44
N SER A 8 -22.76 20.70 -36.36
CA SER A 8 -22.48 21.66 -35.30
C SER A 8 -23.08 21.19 -33.97
N ASP A 9 -22.63 21.83 -32.88
CA ASP A 9 -22.96 21.64 -31.46
C ASP A 9 -21.86 20.80 -30.77
N ILE A 10 -20.91 21.38 -30.04
CA ILE A 10 -21.12 22.10 -28.77
C ILE A 10 -19.90 23.02 -28.53
N LEU A 11 -20.15 24.33 -28.48
CA LEU A 11 -19.28 25.33 -27.88
C LEU A 11 -19.92 25.80 -26.56
N GLU A 12 -19.07 26.05 -25.57
CA GLU A 12 -19.28 26.91 -24.40
C GLU A 12 -20.36 26.52 -23.38
N ILE A 13 -19.92 26.01 -22.22
CA ILE A 13 -20.37 26.56 -20.92
C ILE A 13 -19.14 26.66 -19.99
N TYR A 14 -18.48 27.81 -20.04
CA TYR A 14 -17.86 28.40 -18.86
C TYR A 14 -19.00 28.86 -17.93
N CYS A 15 -19.03 28.38 -16.69
CA CYS A 15 -19.86 28.99 -15.66
C CYS A 15 -19.06 29.13 -14.36
N ILE A 16 -18.47 30.32 -14.25
CA ILE A 16 -18.09 30.98 -13.00
C ILE A 16 -19.30 30.95 -12.06
N ARG A 17 -19.15 30.38 -10.86
CA ARG A 17 -20.02 30.67 -9.71
C ARG A 17 -19.15 30.92 -8.48
N GLN A 18 -18.98 32.21 -8.19
CA GLN A 18 -18.60 32.71 -6.87
C GLN A 18 -19.83 32.80 -5.93
N PRO A 19 -19.63 33.00 -4.61
CA PRO A 19 -20.31 32.23 -3.57
C PRO A 19 -21.62 32.85 -3.09
N LYS A 20 -22.60 32.01 -2.74
CA LYS A 20 -23.78 32.43 -1.97
C LYS A 20 -23.69 31.89 -0.54
N THR A 21 -23.32 32.82 0.34
CA THR A 21 -23.87 33.07 1.69
C THR A 21 -24.27 31.89 2.58
N LEU A 22 -23.59 31.85 3.73
CA LEU A 22 -23.92 31.19 4.99
C LEU A 22 -25.43 31.12 5.30
N ASN A 23 -25.76 30.06 6.05
CA ASN A 23 -27.01 29.78 6.77
C ASN A 23 -28.04 28.95 5.99
N ASN A 24 -27.85 27.63 6.01
CA ASN A 24 -28.86 26.64 6.44
C ASN A 24 -28.34 25.21 6.18
N LEU A 25 -27.59 24.67 7.13
CA LEU A 25 -27.30 23.23 7.22
C LEU A 25 -27.83 22.69 8.54
N SER A 26 -29.14 22.80 8.73
CA SER A 26 -29.85 21.94 9.68
C SER A 26 -30.26 20.65 8.96
N LYS A 27 -29.63 19.55 9.37
CA LYS A 27 -30.15 18.17 9.30
C LYS A 27 -30.59 17.69 7.91
N LYS A 28 -29.64 17.15 7.14
CA LYS A 28 -29.93 16.04 6.21
C LYS A 28 -29.20 14.79 6.68
N GLN A 29 -30.00 13.80 7.06
CA GLN A 29 -29.60 12.46 7.51
C GLN A 29 -28.65 11.82 6.50
N ILE A 30 -27.46 11.46 6.96
CA ILE A 30 -26.56 10.51 6.31
C ILE A 30 -26.31 9.43 7.38
N SER A 31 -26.57 8.18 7.02
CA SER A 31 -26.47 6.96 7.83
C SER A 31 -25.49 7.01 9.00
N ASN A 32 -26.00 7.01 10.24
CA ASN A 32 -25.23 6.88 11.48
C ASN A 32 -24.70 5.45 11.66
N GLU A 33 -23.77 5.01 10.80
CA GLU A 33 -22.88 3.91 11.22
C GLU A 33 -21.88 4.50 12.22
N LYS A 34 -21.95 4.05 13.47
CA LYS A 34 -20.94 4.40 14.48
C LYS A 34 -19.62 3.75 14.06
N PHE A 35 -18.59 4.56 13.87
CA PHE A 35 -17.22 4.12 13.60
C PHE A 35 -16.25 4.88 14.51
N VAL A 36 -15.08 4.30 14.73
CA VAL A 36 -13.99 4.91 15.49
C VAL A 36 -12.85 5.24 14.54
N LEU A 37 -12.11 6.32 14.80
CA LEU A 37 -10.92 6.61 14.00
C LEU A 37 -9.78 5.66 14.41
N SER A 38 -9.10 5.08 13.41
CA SER A 38 -8.00 4.13 13.67
C SER A 38 -6.91 4.74 14.54
N ILE A 39 -6.60 6.03 14.36
CA ILE A 39 -5.54 6.76 15.08
C ILE A 39 -5.74 6.84 16.59
N PHE A 40 -6.94 6.60 17.10
CA PHE A 40 -7.23 6.59 18.54
C PHE A 40 -7.17 5.20 19.17
N ASP A 41 -6.98 4.14 18.39
CA ASP A 41 -6.87 2.79 18.92
C ASP A 41 -5.41 2.31 19.02
N SER A 42 -4.95 2.18 20.26
CA SER A 42 -3.62 1.69 20.60
C SER A 42 -3.48 0.16 20.61
N SER A 43 -4.56 -0.58 20.34
CA SER A 43 -4.57 -2.04 20.30
C SER A 43 -3.74 -2.60 19.14
N ASN A 44 -3.20 -3.80 19.34
CA ASN A 44 -2.44 -4.50 18.30
C ASN A 44 -3.38 -5.03 17.22
N PHE A 45 -2.96 -4.88 15.96
CA PHE A 45 -3.58 -5.51 14.81
C PHE A 45 -3.35 -7.03 14.87
N ARG A 46 -4.45 -7.77 14.90
CA ARG A 46 -4.46 -9.23 15.09
C ARG A 46 -5.39 -9.90 14.09
N VAL A 47 -4.96 -11.07 13.62
CA VAL A 47 -5.75 -11.92 12.74
C VAL A 47 -5.70 -13.35 13.23
N LEU A 48 -6.82 -14.05 13.10
CA LEU A 48 -6.87 -15.50 13.26
C LEU A 48 -6.95 -16.12 11.86
N ILE A 49 -5.95 -16.91 11.49
CA ILE A 49 -5.97 -17.67 10.24
C ILE A 49 -6.54 -19.05 10.56
N ASP A 50 -7.76 -19.31 10.09
CA ASP A 50 -8.49 -20.54 10.38
C ASP A 50 -7.92 -21.69 9.54
N PHE A 51 -8.02 -21.59 8.21
CA PHE A 51 -7.56 -22.64 7.30
C PHE A 51 -7.27 -22.14 5.88
N ALA A 52 -6.55 -22.95 5.11
CA ALA A 52 -6.46 -22.84 3.65
C ALA A 52 -7.16 -24.04 2.97
N ALA A 53 -7.81 -23.82 1.84
CA ALA A 53 -8.55 -24.87 1.11
C ALA A 53 -8.36 -24.77 -0.40
N LEU A 54 -8.78 -25.81 -1.13
CA LEU A 54 -8.60 -25.94 -2.58
C LEU A 54 -7.13 -25.81 -3.01
N ILE A 55 -6.22 -26.33 -2.18
CA ILE A 55 -4.79 -26.35 -2.50
C ILE A 55 -4.55 -27.39 -3.60
N PRO A 56 -3.84 -27.03 -4.69
CA PRO A 56 -3.55 -27.96 -5.77
C PRO A 56 -2.69 -29.12 -5.28
N GLN A 57 -2.72 -30.24 -6.00
CA GLN A 57 -1.86 -31.37 -5.69
C GLN A 57 -0.40 -30.98 -5.93
N LEU A 58 0.39 -30.99 -4.85
CA LEU A 58 1.81 -30.67 -4.88
C LEU A 58 2.62 -31.96 -4.98
N PHE A 59 3.04 -32.31 -6.19
CA PHE A 59 3.93 -33.45 -6.42
C PHE A 59 5.34 -33.16 -5.87
N ASP A 60 6.05 -34.18 -5.39
CA ASP A 60 7.44 -34.07 -4.93
C ASP A 60 7.70 -33.04 -3.80
N CYS A 61 6.70 -32.78 -2.94
CA CYS A 61 6.82 -31.92 -1.78
C CYS A 61 6.74 -32.72 -0.46
N ASP A 62 7.57 -32.37 0.52
CA ASP A 62 7.57 -33.01 1.86
C ASP A 62 6.63 -32.28 2.81
N LYS A 63 6.82 -30.96 2.90
CA LYS A 63 6.19 -30.09 3.88
C LYS A 63 5.69 -28.83 3.24
N ILE A 64 4.63 -28.28 3.82
CA ILE A 64 4.11 -26.95 3.50
C ILE A 64 4.11 -26.07 4.74
N PHE A 65 4.14 -24.77 4.54
CA PHE A 65 4.02 -23.78 5.59
C PHE A 65 3.55 -22.46 4.97
N PHE A 66 3.16 -21.51 5.80
CA PHE A 66 2.75 -20.19 5.33
C PHE A 66 3.59 -19.08 5.95
N LYS A 67 3.68 -17.98 5.22
CA LYS A 67 4.23 -16.71 5.72
C LYS A 67 3.19 -15.61 5.62
N THR A 68 3.18 -14.71 6.59
CA THR A 68 2.32 -13.53 6.54
C THR A 68 2.98 -12.32 7.18
N SER A 69 2.67 -11.13 6.66
CA SER A 69 3.15 -9.85 7.16
C SER A 69 2.30 -8.70 6.62
N ILE A 70 2.49 -7.52 7.19
CA ILE A 70 1.90 -6.26 6.78
C ILE A 70 2.96 -5.42 6.08
N PHE A 71 2.63 -4.93 4.89
CA PHE A 71 3.47 -4.05 4.09
C PHE A 71 2.77 -2.71 3.83
N ALA A 72 3.52 -1.63 3.66
CA ALA A 72 3.01 -0.38 3.13
C ALA A 72 4.08 0.35 2.33
N SER A 73 3.69 0.90 1.18
CA SER A 73 4.56 1.67 0.26
C SER A 73 5.95 1.05 0.11
N GLY A 74 6.01 -0.21 -0.33
CA GLY A 74 7.26 -0.91 -0.59
C GLY A 74 8.09 -1.29 0.65
N ASN A 75 7.60 -1.06 1.87
CA ASN A 75 8.30 -1.40 3.11
C ASN A 75 7.49 -2.38 3.95
N GLN A 76 8.21 -3.30 4.60
CA GLN A 76 7.65 -4.20 5.58
C GLN A 76 7.44 -3.46 6.91
N ILE A 77 6.20 -3.47 7.44
CA ILE A 77 5.86 -2.79 8.71
C ILE A 77 5.88 -3.75 9.89
N SER A 78 5.42 -4.98 9.71
CA SER A 78 5.45 -6.02 10.75
C SER A 78 6.56 -7.03 10.49
N ARG A 79 7.00 -7.77 11.51
CA ARG A 79 7.86 -8.93 11.28
C ARG A 79 7.11 -9.99 10.46
N VAL A 80 7.83 -10.70 9.58
CA VAL A 80 7.25 -11.85 8.87
C VAL A 80 7.01 -12.95 9.90
N PHE A 81 5.76 -13.38 10.00
CA PHE A 81 5.41 -14.59 10.72
C PHE A 81 5.56 -15.78 9.78
N GLU A 82 6.30 -16.81 10.21
CA GLU A 82 6.41 -18.11 9.53
C GLU A 82 5.72 -19.15 10.41
N SER A 83 4.83 -19.95 9.81
CA SER A 83 4.15 -21.02 10.53
C SER A 83 5.04 -22.23 10.79
N ASP A 84 4.56 -23.14 11.63
CA ASP A 84 5.07 -24.50 11.67
C ASP A 84 4.98 -25.16 10.28
N LYS A 85 5.83 -26.15 10.04
CA LYS A 85 5.85 -26.91 8.78
C LYS A 85 4.94 -28.12 8.93
N TYR A 86 3.90 -28.19 8.10
CA TYR A 86 2.91 -29.25 8.07
C TYR A 86 3.31 -30.31 7.05
N ASP A 87 3.26 -31.59 7.46
CA ASP A 87 3.53 -32.71 6.57
C ASP A 87 2.36 -32.91 5.59
N LEU A 88 2.69 -33.05 4.30
CA LEU A 88 1.71 -33.25 3.24
C LEU A 88 1.00 -34.61 3.33
N THR A 89 1.56 -35.59 4.05
CA THR A 89 0.96 -36.90 4.28
C THR A 89 -0.31 -36.86 5.14
N MET A 90 -0.58 -35.72 5.81
CA MET A 90 -1.82 -35.47 6.56
C MET A 90 -2.94 -34.91 5.69
N ILE A 91 -2.67 -34.57 4.43
CA ILE A 91 -3.66 -34.06 3.47
C ILE A 91 -4.16 -35.26 2.66
N ASN A 92 -5.36 -35.72 2.95
CA ASN A 92 -5.96 -36.85 2.23
C ASN A 92 -5.93 -36.61 0.72
N GLU A 93 -5.32 -37.55 0.00
CA GLU A 93 -5.11 -37.49 -1.45
C GLU A 93 -6.44 -37.46 -2.25
N ASP A 94 -7.52 -37.97 -1.66
CA ASP A 94 -8.85 -38.10 -2.29
C ASP A 94 -9.87 -37.04 -1.86
N ILE A 95 -9.59 -36.30 -0.79
CA ILE A 95 -10.53 -35.35 -0.20
C ILE A 95 -9.79 -34.02 -0.14
N LYS A 96 -10.17 -33.04 -0.97
CA LYS A 96 -9.67 -31.65 -0.98
C LYS A 96 -9.95 -30.93 0.35
N LEU A 97 -9.53 -31.51 1.47
CA LEU A 97 -9.83 -31.06 2.81
C LEU A 97 -9.03 -29.79 3.11
N PRO A 98 -9.65 -28.84 3.82
CA PRO A 98 -8.97 -27.65 4.26
C PRO A 98 -7.83 -28.02 5.22
N ILE A 99 -6.67 -27.39 5.01
CA ILE A 99 -5.54 -27.41 5.93
C ILE A 99 -5.86 -26.45 7.06
N GLN A 100 -6.25 -26.99 8.21
CA GLN A 100 -6.53 -26.20 9.40
C GLN A 100 -5.22 -25.68 9.99
N PHE A 101 -5.20 -24.39 10.27
CA PHE A 101 -4.10 -23.71 10.94
C PHE A 101 -4.50 -23.30 12.35
N ASP A 102 -5.68 -22.68 12.50
CA ASP A 102 -6.21 -22.12 13.75
C ASP A 102 -5.17 -21.29 14.53
N LYS A 103 -4.39 -20.47 13.79
CA LYS A 103 -3.29 -19.68 14.35
C LYS A 103 -3.70 -18.23 14.55
N LEU A 104 -3.68 -17.76 15.79
CA LEU A 104 -3.76 -16.34 16.14
C LEU A 104 -2.39 -15.68 15.91
N ILE A 105 -2.38 -14.62 15.11
CA ILE A 105 -1.16 -13.91 14.73
C ILE A 105 -1.26 -12.47 15.25
N GLU A 106 -0.26 -12.09 16.03
CA GLU A 106 -0.06 -10.73 16.53
C GLU A 106 1.13 -10.09 15.80
N PHE A 107 0.87 -9.07 14.98
CA PHE A 107 1.88 -8.45 14.14
C PHE A 107 2.79 -7.45 14.88
N ASN A 108 2.50 -7.16 16.16
CA ASN A 108 3.13 -6.10 16.95
C ASN A 108 3.05 -4.72 16.27
N VAL A 109 2.02 -4.50 15.46
CA VAL A 109 1.69 -3.22 14.83
C VAL A 109 0.38 -2.74 15.43
N LYS A 110 0.33 -1.49 15.89
CA LYS A 110 -0.89 -0.91 16.46
C LYS A 110 -1.84 -0.45 15.35
N ILE A 111 -3.14 -0.52 15.59
CA ILE A 111 -4.16 -0.02 14.65
C ILE A 111 -3.95 1.47 14.36
N GLN A 112 -3.65 2.27 15.39
CA GLN A 112 -3.31 3.68 15.23
C GLN A 112 -2.12 3.96 14.33
N SER A 113 -1.20 3.01 14.16
CA SER A 113 0.03 3.18 13.38
C SER A 113 -0.08 2.65 11.96
N LEU A 114 -1.22 2.08 11.56
CA LEU A 114 -1.39 1.56 10.21
C LEU A 114 -1.55 2.69 9.20
N PRO A 115 -0.64 2.84 8.21
CA PRO A 115 -0.86 3.76 7.10
C PRO A 115 -2.03 3.33 6.21
N ARG A 116 -2.57 4.29 5.46
CA ARG A 116 -3.71 4.06 4.57
C ARG A 116 -3.47 3.01 3.48
N CYS A 117 -2.24 2.92 2.99
CA CYS A 117 -1.81 1.98 1.96
C CYS A 117 -1.33 0.63 2.53
N SER A 118 -1.65 0.32 3.80
CA SER A 118 -1.28 -0.95 4.42
C SER A 118 -1.93 -2.13 3.70
N LYS A 119 -1.14 -3.17 3.45
CA LYS A 119 -1.52 -4.42 2.81
C LYS A 119 -1.24 -5.59 3.74
N PHE A 120 -2.18 -6.51 3.81
CA PHE A 120 -1.97 -7.83 4.40
C PHE A 120 -1.51 -8.78 3.31
N CYS A 121 -0.34 -9.36 3.50
CA CYS A 121 0.25 -10.33 2.59
C CYS A 121 0.26 -11.72 3.24
N PHE A 122 -0.06 -12.73 2.46
CA PHE A 122 -0.06 -14.13 2.85
C PHE A 122 0.46 -14.98 1.69
N GLY A 123 1.39 -15.89 1.98
CA GLY A 123 1.97 -16.80 0.99
C GLY A 123 2.06 -18.22 1.51
N LEU A 124 1.72 -19.18 0.67
CA LEU A 124 1.94 -20.61 0.92
C LEU A 124 3.21 -21.08 0.23
N PHE A 125 4.01 -21.82 0.99
CA PHE A 125 5.30 -22.32 0.58
C PHE A 125 5.35 -23.83 0.74
N SER A 126 6.03 -24.50 -0.19
CA SER A 126 6.33 -25.92 -0.15
C SER A 126 7.84 -26.15 -0.09
N ILE A 127 8.24 -27.29 0.48
CA ILE A 127 9.62 -27.75 0.53
C ILE A 127 9.73 -29.01 -0.32
N SER A 128 10.57 -28.97 -1.37
CA SER A 128 10.79 -30.10 -2.27
C SER A 128 11.56 -31.25 -1.57
N LYS A 129 11.12 -32.50 -1.78
CA LYS A 129 11.76 -33.70 -1.19
C LYS A 129 13.21 -33.89 -1.64
N LYS A 130 13.45 -33.66 -2.93
CA LYS A 130 14.72 -34.00 -3.60
C LYS A 130 15.80 -32.94 -3.37
N LYS A 131 15.42 -31.66 -3.43
CA LYS A 131 16.39 -30.55 -3.46
C LYS A 131 16.33 -29.66 -2.21
N LYS A 132 15.36 -29.86 -1.31
CA LYS A 132 15.07 -28.98 -0.16
C LYS A 132 14.89 -27.51 -0.57
N ILE A 133 14.47 -27.26 -1.81
CA ILE A 133 14.15 -25.92 -2.31
C ILE A 133 12.80 -25.51 -1.74
N ILE A 134 12.73 -24.25 -1.29
CA ILE A 134 11.49 -23.61 -0.88
C ILE A 134 10.90 -22.90 -2.10
N SER A 135 9.66 -23.19 -2.42
CA SER A 135 8.91 -22.54 -3.50
C SER A 135 7.58 -22.03 -2.98
N ALA A 136 7.25 -20.79 -3.31
CA ALA A 136 5.91 -20.26 -3.12
C ALA A 136 5.00 -20.81 -4.23
N PHE A 137 3.83 -21.32 -3.85
CA PHE A 137 2.86 -21.90 -4.79
C PHE A 137 1.52 -21.16 -4.80
N ALA A 138 1.22 -20.38 -3.76
CA ALA A 138 0.06 -19.51 -3.72
C ALA A 138 0.38 -18.22 -2.94
N PHE A 139 -0.15 -17.09 -3.40
CA PHE A 139 0.07 -15.80 -2.76
C PHE A 139 -1.17 -14.92 -2.82
N LEU A 140 -1.31 -14.08 -1.80
CA LEU A 140 -2.39 -13.14 -1.62
C LEU A 140 -1.83 -11.86 -1.02
N SER A 141 -2.19 -10.74 -1.62
CA SER A 141 -1.98 -9.42 -1.05
C SER A 141 -3.29 -8.66 -1.13
N ILE A 142 -3.78 -8.12 -0.01
CA ILE A 142 -5.01 -7.32 0.03
C ILE A 142 -4.80 -6.03 0.80
N ASN A 143 -5.47 -4.96 0.39
CA ASN A 143 -5.48 -3.71 1.15
C ASN A 143 -6.24 -3.92 2.47
N LEU A 144 -5.66 -3.44 3.57
CA LEU A 144 -6.33 -3.43 4.87
C LEU A 144 -7.43 -2.39 4.94
N PHE A 145 -7.30 -1.27 4.23
CA PHE A 145 -8.33 -0.24 4.14
C PHE A 145 -9.06 -0.30 2.81
N ASP A 146 -10.38 -0.34 2.85
CA ASP A 146 -11.23 -0.32 1.66
C ASP A 146 -11.22 1.06 0.96
N TYR A 147 -11.95 1.22 -0.14
CA TYR A 147 -12.00 2.49 -0.90
C TYR A 147 -12.70 3.63 -0.14
N LYS A 148 -13.45 3.34 0.93
CA LYS A 148 -14.12 4.30 1.83
C LYS A 148 -13.31 4.57 3.10
N ASP A 149 -12.07 4.10 3.14
CA ASP A 149 -11.15 4.25 4.24
C ASP A 149 -11.50 3.45 5.50
N PHE A 150 -12.37 2.44 5.40
CA PHE A 150 -12.67 1.53 6.51
C PHE A 150 -11.66 0.38 6.55
N LEU A 151 -11.19 0.07 7.76
CA LEU A 151 -10.35 -1.09 8.02
C LEU A 151 -11.18 -2.36 7.84
N ILE A 152 -10.61 -3.34 7.14
CA ILE A 152 -11.19 -4.67 6.97
C ILE A 152 -11.47 -5.29 8.33
N ASN A 153 -12.65 -5.88 8.51
CA ASN A 153 -13.06 -6.47 9.78
C ASN A 153 -13.81 -7.79 9.57
N GLY A 154 -13.83 -8.63 10.60
CA GLY A 154 -14.60 -9.87 10.64
C GLY A 154 -13.98 -10.99 9.82
N ARG A 155 -14.79 -12.02 9.57
CA ARG A 155 -14.37 -13.21 8.82
C ARG A 155 -14.42 -12.93 7.32
N GLN A 156 -13.32 -13.24 6.64
CA GLN A 156 -13.11 -13.02 5.22
C GLN A 156 -12.67 -14.33 4.57
N LYS A 157 -13.27 -14.62 3.41
CA LYS A 157 -12.80 -15.66 2.48
C LYS A 157 -12.00 -14.97 1.40
N LEU A 158 -10.69 -15.24 1.32
CA LEU A 158 -9.79 -14.57 0.40
C LEU A 158 -9.14 -15.60 -0.53
N SER A 159 -9.45 -15.50 -1.81
CA SER A 159 -8.91 -16.37 -2.86
C SER A 159 -7.51 -15.91 -3.27
N MET A 160 -6.60 -16.86 -3.40
CA MET A 160 -5.18 -16.66 -3.67
C MET A 160 -4.85 -16.85 -5.14
N TRP A 161 -3.77 -16.23 -5.58
CA TRP A 161 -3.19 -16.45 -6.90
C TRP A 161 -2.26 -17.64 -6.86
N SER A 162 -2.41 -18.56 -7.80
CA SER A 162 -1.44 -19.63 -8.02
C SER A 162 -0.18 -19.02 -8.62
N LEU A 163 0.99 -19.45 -8.14
CA LEU A 163 2.27 -19.02 -8.68
C LEU A 163 3.28 -20.15 -8.58
N GLU A 164 4.38 -20.05 -9.31
CA GLU A 164 5.54 -20.92 -9.14
C GLU A 164 6.77 -20.04 -9.08
N SER A 165 7.25 -19.75 -7.86
CA SER A 165 8.39 -18.87 -7.65
C SER A 165 9.26 -19.36 -6.50
N THR A 166 10.57 -19.20 -6.66
CA THR A 166 11.57 -19.40 -5.61
C THR A 166 11.96 -18.08 -4.94
N ASP A 167 11.26 -16.99 -5.24
CA ASP A 167 11.52 -15.68 -4.66
C ASP A 167 11.25 -15.66 -3.16
N SER A 168 11.91 -14.72 -2.48
CA SER A 168 11.62 -14.44 -1.07
C SER A 168 10.21 -13.90 -0.89
N PHE A 169 9.64 -14.10 0.31
CA PHE A 169 8.30 -13.61 0.63
C PHE A 169 8.19 -12.09 0.48
N GLU A 170 9.26 -11.37 0.82
CA GLU A 170 9.36 -9.93 0.68
C GLU A 170 9.23 -9.51 -0.78
N ASN A 171 9.97 -10.17 -1.70
CA ASN A 171 9.88 -9.89 -3.13
C ASN A 171 8.48 -10.16 -3.68
N LEU A 172 7.82 -11.24 -3.23
CA LEU A 172 6.44 -11.51 -3.60
C LEU A 172 5.51 -10.37 -3.16
N CYS A 173 5.69 -9.84 -1.95
CA CYS A 173 4.90 -8.74 -1.41
C CYS A 173 5.07 -7.41 -2.16
N LEU A 174 6.24 -7.19 -2.77
CA LEU A 174 6.56 -5.97 -3.50
C LEU A 174 6.09 -6.03 -4.95
N ASN A 175 6.14 -7.21 -5.58
CA ASN A 175 6.02 -7.35 -7.02
C ASN A 175 4.70 -7.98 -7.49
N HIS A 176 3.96 -8.66 -6.61
CA HIS A 176 2.68 -9.28 -7.00
C HIS A 176 1.46 -8.37 -6.86
N PHE A 177 0.45 -8.71 -7.65
CA PHE A 177 -0.83 -8.03 -7.69
C PHE A 177 -1.51 -7.98 -6.31
N THR A 178 -2.16 -6.85 -6.04
CA THR A 178 -2.98 -6.65 -4.82
C THR A 178 -4.44 -6.88 -5.16
N GLY A 179 -5.02 -7.94 -4.59
CA GLY A 179 -6.42 -8.30 -4.75
C GLY A 179 -6.63 -9.80 -4.58
N SER A 180 -7.85 -10.17 -4.20
CA SER A 180 -8.27 -11.57 -4.19
C SER A 180 -8.44 -12.07 -5.62
N ASN A 181 -8.06 -13.32 -5.88
CA ASN A 181 -8.29 -13.97 -7.17
C ASN A 181 -9.81 -14.07 -7.45
N PRO A 182 -10.31 -13.61 -8.61
CA PRO A 182 -11.73 -13.68 -8.94
C PRO A 182 -12.23 -15.10 -9.19
N ASP A 183 -11.33 -16.06 -9.48
CA ASP A 183 -11.70 -17.46 -9.68
C ASP A 183 -12.15 -18.11 -8.36
N LYS A 184 -13.40 -18.59 -8.34
CA LYS A 184 -13.99 -19.25 -7.17
C LYS A 184 -13.41 -20.64 -6.89
N ASN A 185 -12.74 -21.24 -7.88
CA ASN A 185 -12.11 -22.55 -7.77
C ASN A 185 -10.64 -22.47 -7.35
N SER A 186 -10.09 -21.26 -7.26
CA SER A 186 -8.73 -21.05 -6.77
C SER A 186 -8.58 -21.39 -5.29
N SER A 187 -7.35 -21.70 -4.88
CA SER A 187 -7.02 -21.88 -3.47
C SER A 187 -7.40 -20.64 -2.67
N TYR A 188 -7.93 -20.80 -1.48
CA TYR A 188 -8.34 -19.67 -0.64
C TYR A 188 -7.99 -19.88 0.82
N ILE A 189 -7.93 -18.78 1.56
CA ILE A 189 -7.85 -18.79 3.03
C ILE A 189 -9.13 -18.26 3.65
N ARG A 190 -9.43 -18.77 4.85
CA ARG A 190 -10.39 -18.13 5.76
C ARG A 190 -9.61 -17.46 6.89
N VAL A 191 -9.75 -16.14 6.95
CA VAL A 191 -9.08 -15.30 7.95
C VAL A 191 -10.11 -14.46 8.69
N HIS A 192 -9.91 -14.28 9.99
CA HIS A 192 -10.74 -13.44 10.83
C HIS A 192 -9.91 -12.25 11.32
N PHE A 193 -10.26 -11.06 10.87
CA PHE A 193 -9.70 -9.80 11.35
C PHE A 193 -10.38 -9.44 12.68
N LEU A 194 -9.61 -9.47 13.76
CA LEU A 194 -10.12 -9.38 15.14
C LEU A 194 -10.10 -7.93 15.62
N HIS A 195 -11.09 -7.15 15.21
CA HIS A 195 -11.23 -5.75 15.61
C HIS A 195 -12.50 -5.56 16.43
N GLN A 196 -12.41 -4.79 17.52
CA GLN A 196 -13.53 -4.54 18.42
C GLN A 196 -14.58 -3.67 17.76
N GLU A 197 -14.13 -2.65 17.04
CA GLU A 197 -14.98 -1.64 16.42
C GLU A 197 -14.77 -1.60 14.90
N LYS A 198 -15.67 -0.89 14.22
CA LYS A 198 -15.47 -0.51 12.81
C LYS A 198 -14.53 0.69 12.77
N TYR A 199 -13.29 0.50 12.31
CA TYR A 199 -12.31 1.58 12.23
C TYR A 199 -12.32 2.27 10.88
N LYS A 200 -12.18 3.58 10.88
CA LYS A 200 -11.98 4.41 9.69
C LYS A 200 -10.63 5.13 9.77
N PHE A 201 -9.91 5.22 8.66
CA PHE A 201 -8.70 6.02 8.57
C PHE A 201 -9.04 7.51 8.78
N PRO A 202 -8.23 8.27 9.55
CA PRO A 202 -8.51 9.67 9.83
C PRO A 202 -8.32 10.56 8.59
N THR A 203 -9.05 11.67 8.55
CA THR A 203 -8.80 12.74 7.56
C THR A 203 -7.54 13.54 7.93
N ILE A 204 -7.03 14.34 6.98
CA ILE A 204 -5.84 15.18 7.19
C ILE A 204 -6.04 16.14 8.38
N ASP A 205 -7.22 16.77 8.49
CA ASP A 205 -7.54 17.68 9.61
C ASP A 205 -7.53 16.98 10.97
N GLN A 206 -8.00 15.73 11.00
CA GLN A 206 -8.01 14.90 12.22
C GLN A 206 -6.58 14.48 12.61
N ILE A 207 -5.75 14.10 11.63
CA ILE A 207 -4.33 13.83 11.86
C ILE A 207 -3.62 15.09 12.37
N GLN A 208 -3.91 16.25 11.77
CA GLN A 208 -3.34 17.53 12.20
C GLN A 208 -3.67 17.84 13.66
N SER A 209 -4.93 17.67 14.05
CA SER A 209 -5.36 17.88 15.43
C SER A 209 -4.60 16.93 16.39
N TYR A 210 -4.53 15.64 16.05
CA TYR A 210 -3.78 14.64 16.82
C TYR A 210 -2.29 14.99 16.97
N CYS A 211 -1.65 15.49 15.92
CA CYS A 211 -0.23 15.81 15.92
C CYS A 211 0.10 17.08 16.72
N LEU A 212 -0.82 18.04 16.81
CA LEU A 212 -0.66 19.22 17.66
C LEU A 212 -0.61 18.83 19.14
N ASP A 213 -1.47 17.89 19.56
CA ASP A 213 -1.49 17.38 20.94
C ASP A 213 -0.25 16.53 21.27
N SER A 214 0.37 15.94 20.25
CA SER A 214 1.48 14.98 20.39
C SER A 214 2.87 15.60 20.33
N GLN A 215 3.02 16.93 20.23
CA GLN A 215 4.32 17.61 20.09
C GLN A 215 5.20 17.50 21.36
N LYS A 216 5.76 16.31 21.60
CA LYS A 216 6.89 16.08 22.49
C LYS A 216 8.13 15.82 21.63
N HIS A 217 8.98 16.83 21.55
CA HIS A 217 10.41 16.79 21.21
C HIS A 217 10.87 15.88 20.06
N ARG A 218 11.13 16.46 18.89
CA ARG A 218 12.16 15.93 17.98
C ARG A 218 13.41 16.80 18.15
N SER A 219 14.45 16.23 18.78
CA SER A 219 15.79 16.82 18.80
C SER A 219 16.38 16.77 17.40
N ILE A 220 16.81 17.93 16.90
CA ILE A 220 17.50 18.06 15.63
C ILE A 220 18.99 17.87 15.93
N GLU A 221 19.52 16.69 15.61
CA GLU A 221 20.97 16.52 15.46
C GLU A 221 21.34 16.94 14.03
N ASP A 222 22.20 17.94 13.90
CA ASP A 222 22.66 18.45 12.61
C ASP A 222 23.61 17.46 11.93
N LEU A 223 23.06 16.58 11.09
CA LEU A 223 23.82 15.75 10.15
C LEU A 223 23.76 16.40 8.77
N THR A 224 24.58 17.42 8.53
CA THR A 224 24.58 18.20 7.28
C THR A 224 25.66 17.75 6.27
N ASN A 225 26.64 16.98 6.69
CA ASN A 225 27.70 16.50 5.80
C ASN A 225 27.16 15.33 4.93
N ASN A 226 27.00 15.58 3.62
CA ASN A 226 26.72 14.63 2.51
C ASN A 226 25.32 14.66 1.85
N PHE A 227 24.44 15.60 2.20
CA PHE A 227 23.07 15.67 1.63
C PHE A 227 23.01 15.72 0.09
N GLN A 228 23.77 16.63 -0.54
CA GLN A 228 23.76 16.76 -2.01
C GLN A 228 24.28 15.51 -2.71
N THR A 229 25.29 14.85 -2.15
CA THR A 229 25.80 13.58 -2.68
C THR A 229 24.71 12.51 -2.65
N ILE A 230 23.92 12.45 -1.58
CA ILE A 230 22.82 11.47 -1.45
C ILE A 230 21.70 11.77 -2.45
N ILE A 231 21.31 13.03 -2.62
CA ILE A 231 20.27 13.42 -3.60
C ILE A 231 20.70 13.21 -5.05
N ASN A 232 21.99 13.25 -5.35
CA ASN A 232 22.48 13.02 -6.71
C ASN A 232 22.84 11.55 -7.00
N LYS A 233 22.83 10.65 -6.01
CA LYS A 233 23.01 9.20 -6.23
C LYS A 233 21.94 8.64 -7.18
N ASN A 234 22.25 7.57 -7.91
CA ASN A 234 21.25 6.90 -8.74
C ASN A 234 20.07 6.40 -7.88
N CYS A 235 18.83 6.61 -8.35
CA CYS A 235 17.59 6.18 -7.69
C CYS A 235 17.44 4.66 -7.55
N LEU A 236 18.22 3.88 -8.32
CA LEU A 236 18.31 2.42 -8.17
C LEU A 236 19.12 1.99 -6.94
N ASN A 237 19.93 2.87 -6.37
CA ASN A 237 20.71 2.54 -5.19
C ASN A 237 19.83 2.67 -3.94
N GLU A 238 19.73 1.59 -3.16
CA GLU A 238 19.05 1.63 -1.87
C GLU A 238 19.75 2.60 -0.91
N MET A 239 18.96 3.45 -0.25
CA MET A 239 19.47 4.35 0.78
C MET A 239 19.56 3.62 2.11
N SER A 240 20.72 3.76 2.77
CA SER A 240 20.91 3.30 4.14
C SER A 240 19.99 4.05 5.12
N SER A 241 19.77 3.46 6.30
CA SER A 241 18.95 4.08 7.35
C SER A 241 19.51 5.43 7.82
N LEU A 242 20.82 5.62 7.79
CA LEU A 242 21.49 6.90 8.08
C LEU A 242 21.21 7.93 6.98
N GLU A 243 21.35 7.56 5.72
CA GLU A 243 21.06 8.46 4.59
C GLU A 243 19.59 8.89 4.58
N LYS A 244 18.66 7.98 4.87
CA LYS A 244 17.23 8.31 5.00
C LYS A 244 16.97 9.36 6.08
N LYS A 245 17.65 9.26 7.23
CA LYS A 245 17.57 10.26 8.31
C LYS A 245 18.12 11.62 7.86
N VAL A 246 19.28 11.65 7.21
CA VAL A 246 19.91 12.89 6.70
C VAL A 246 19.00 13.60 5.69
N VAL A 247 18.40 12.86 4.75
CA VAL A 247 17.46 13.41 3.77
C VAL A 247 16.22 13.98 4.45
N TRP A 248 15.63 13.24 5.41
CA TRP A 248 14.46 13.72 6.15
C TRP A 248 14.76 14.96 7.01
N GLN A 249 15.93 15.04 7.64
CA GLN A 249 16.35 16.22 8.40
C GLN A 249 16.45 17.47 7.51
N ASN A 250 16.95 17.31 6.29
CA ASN A 250 17.08 18.38 5.31
C ASN A 250 15.87 18.50 4.36
N ARG A 251 14.70 17.96 4.73
CA ARG A 251 13.47 17.92 3.89
C ARG A 251 13.05 19.27 3.32
N SER A 252 13.24 20.37 4.06
CA SER A 252 12.91 21.71 3.56
C SER A 252 13.80 22.13 2.37
N LYS A 253 15.06 21.68 2.33
CA LYS A 253 15.97 21.92 1.21
C LYS A 253 15.69 20.99 0.03
N CYS A 254 15.02 19.86 0.24
CA CYS A 254 14.67 18.95 -0.85
C CYS A 254 13.76 19.63 -1.89
N SER A 255 12.90 20.56 -1.48
CA SER A 255 12.03 21.33 -2.39
C SER A 255 12.81 22.18 -3.40
N GLU A 256 14.05 22.58 -3.09
CA GLU A 256 14.94 23.28 -4.04
C GLU A 256 15.42 22.36 -5.18
N TYR A 257 15.34 21.04 -4.98
CA TYR A 257 15.76 20.00 -5.92
C TYR A 257 14.57 19.07 -6.24
N PRO A 258 13.68 19.44 -7.20
CA PRO A 258 12.41 18.73 -7.41
C PRO A 258 12.56 17.21 -7.61
N HIS A 259 13.58 16.78 -8.35
CA HIS A 259 13.90 15.37 -8.61
C HIS A 259 14.21 14.55 -7.34
N SER A 260 14.47 15.20 -6.21
CA SER A 260 14.71 14.54 -4.93
C SER A 260 13.46 13.95 -4.28
N LEU A 261 12.26 14.26 -4.80
CA LEU A 261 10.99 13.85 -4.21
C LEU A 261 10.89 12.34 -4.01
N LEU A 262 11.28 11.54 -5.01
CA LEU A 262 11.26 10.07 -4.91
C LEU A 262 12.09 9.57 -3.73
N LYS A 263 13.25 10.20 -3.46
CA LYS A 263 14.09 9.86 -2.31
C LYS A 263 13.44 10.27 -1.02
N LEU A 264 12.89 11.49 -0.97
CA LEU A 264 12.18 11.96 0.22
C LEU A 264 11.04 11.00 0.60
N VAL A 265 10.24 10.55 -0.38
CA VAL A 265 9.16 9.58 -0.22
C VAL A 265 9.66 8.27 0.39
N LYS A 266 10.81 7.76 -0.07
CA LYS A 266 11.44 6.53 0.45
C LYS A 266 12.01 6.67 1.87
N CYS A 267 12.14 7.89 2.38
CA CYS A 267 12.61 8.17 3.74
C CYS A 267 11.47 8.21 4.78
N ILE A 268 10.21 8.32 4.34
CA ILE A 268 9.07 8.48 5.22
C ILE A 268 8.78 7.19 5.95
N ASN A 269 8.68 7.27 7.28
CA ASN A 269 8.05 6.23 8.06
C ASN A 269 6.53 6.41 8.00
N TRP A 270 5.89 5.66 7.13
CA TRP A 270 4.44 5.71 6.91
C TRP A 270 3.60 5.36 8.15
N THR A 271 4.21 4.75 9.17
CA THR A 271 3.51 4.46 10.45
C THR A 271 3.41 5.67 11.38
N ASP A 272 4.20 6.72 11.14
CA ASP A 272 4.17 7.98 11.87
C ASP A 272 3.31 8.99 11.11
N HIS A 273 2.05 9.12 11.51
CA HIS A 273 1.09 10.04 10.88
C HIS A 273 1.54 11.51 10.91
N CYS A 274 2.34 11.92 11.89
CA CYS A 274 2.83 13.29 11.98
C CYS A 274 3.97 13.53 11.00
N MET A 275 4.83 12.53 10.79
CA MET A 275 5.81 12.54 9.71
C MET A 275 5.13 12.60 8.33
N VAL A 276 4.08 11.80 8.13
CA VAL A 276 3.30 11.78 6.87
C VAL A 276 2.61 13.13 6.64
N LEU A 277 2.00 13.72 7.68
CA LEU A 277 1.38 15.04 7.60
C LEU A 277 2.39 16.13 7.22
N GLU A 278 3.57 16.10 7.82
CA GLU A 278 4.65 17.04 7.50
C GLU A 278 5.10 16.90 6.04
N TYR A 279 5.22 15.67 5.54
CA TYR A 279 5.47 15.42 4.13
C TYR A 279 4.35 15.94 3.23
N TYR A 280 3.08 15.71 3.59
CA TYR A 280 1.95 16.21 2.80
C TYR A 280 1.92 17.74 2.70
N LYS A 281 2.33 18.46 3.75
CA LYS A 281 2.48 19.92 3.70
C LYS A 281 3.58 20.35 2.74
N LEU A 282 4.72 19.65 2.75
CA LEU A 282 5.80 19.90 1.78
C LEU A 282 5.37 19.60 0.34
N LEU A 283 4.52 18.59 0.15
CA LEU A 283 4.03 18.18 -1.17
C LEU A 283 3.07 19.22 -1.79
N GLU A 284 2.30 19.95 -0.96
CA GLU A 284 1.36 20.97 -1.43
C GLU A 284 2.06 22.14 -2.15
N ASP A 285 3.25 22.51 -1.68
CA ASP A 285 4.08 23.55 -2.29
C ASP A 285 5.21 22.99 -3.18
N TRP A 286 5.14 21.70 -3.55
CA TRP A 286 6.24 21.06 -4.29
C TRP A 286 6.25 21.49 -5.76
N PRO A 287 7.42 21.89 -6.31
CA PRO A 287 7.53 22.25 -7.72
C PRO A 287 7.23 21.06 -8.64
N PHE A 288 6.49 21.31 -9.73
CA PHE A 288 6.14 20.25 -10.69
C PHE A 288 7.38 19.55 -11.25
N LEU A 289 7.27 18.22 -11.40
CA LEU A 289 8.33 17.35 -11.87
C LEU A 289 8.34 17.23 -13.39
N LYS A 290 9.49 16.83 -13.94
CA LYS A 290 9.57 16.36 -15.32
C LYS A 290 8.78 15.05 -15.46
N PRO A 291 8.24 14.75 -16.66
CA PRO A 291 7.42 13.55 -16.86
C PRO A 291 8.09 12.24 -16.40
N ILE A 292 9.38 12.07 -16.68
CA ILE A 292 10.13 10.88 -16.27
C ILE A 292 10.18 10.74 -14.74
N ASP A 293 10.50 11.82 -14.02
CA ASP A 293 10.57 11.81 -12.55
C ASP A 293 9.17 11.58 -11.94
N ALA A 294 8.12 12.11 -12.56
CA ALA A 294 6.73 11.88 -12.15
C ALA A 294 6.31 10.41 -12.36
N LEU A 295 6.68 9.79 -13.48
CA LEU A 295 6.42 8.36 -13.73
C LEU A 295 7.07 7.47 -12.68
N MET A 296 8.26 7.83 -12.19
CA MET A 296 8.93 7.07 -11.12
C MET A 296 8.12 7.04 -9.81
N LEU A 297 7.31 8.06 -9.53
CA LEU A 297 6.43 8.11 -8.35
C LEU A 297 5.15 7.26 -8.52
N LEU A 298 4.90 6.73 -9.71
CA LEU A 298 3.80 5.81 -9.99
C LEU A 298 4.21 4.34 -9.91
N ASN A 299 5.49 4.05 -9.64
CA ASN A 299 5.95 2.68 -9.42
C ASN A 299 5.29 2.02 -8.19
N SER A 300 5.37 0.69 -8.12
CA SER A 300 4.75 -0.13 -7.06
C SER A 300 5.32 0.12 -5.66
N ASP A 301 6.54 0.68 -5.57
CA ASP A 301 7.19 1.06 -4.32
C ASP A 301 6.57 2.32 -3.68
N VAL A 302 5.87 3.15 -4.48
CA VAL A 302 5.17 4.35 -4.03
C VAL A 302 3.65 4.13 -4.10
N ALA A 303 3.08 3.74 -2.95
CA ALA A 303 1.66 3.39 -2.85
C ALA A 303 0.78 4.53 -2.28
N ASP A 304 1.39 5.64 -1.86
CA ASP A 304 0.64 6.75 -1.24
C ASP A 304 -0.23 7.51 -2.25
N LYS A 305 -1.49 7.74 -1.87
CA LYS A 305 -2.48 8.37 -2.75
C LYS A 305 -2.14 9.83 -3.06
N LYS A 306 -1.66 10.61 -2.09
CA LYS A 306 -1.33 12.03 -2.31
C LYS A 306 -0.10 12.15 -3.22
N THR A 307 0.94 11.36 -2.97
CA THR A 307 2.14 11.32 -3.82
C THR A 307 1.79 10.95 -5.26
N ARG A 308 0.97 9.91 -5.47
CA ARG A 308 0.55 9.50 -6.82
C ARG A 308 -0.35 10.53 -7.49
N SER A 309 -1.24 11.18 -6.74
CA SER A 309 -2.07 12.27 -7.27
C SER A 309 -1.23 13.45 -7.75
N PHE A 310 -0.19 13.82 -7.00
CA PHE A 310 0.77 14.85 -7.41
C PHE A 310 1.55 14.43 -8.67
N ALA A 311 1.97 13.17 -8.76
CA ALA A 311 2.62 12.64 -9.95
C ALA A 311 1.73 12.74 -11.20
N VAL A 312 0.45 12.36 -11.09
CA VAL A 312 -0.52 12.51 -12.19
C VAL A 312 -0.69 13.99 -12.57
N GLN A 313 -0.80 14.89 -11.60
CA GLN A 313 -0.87 16.34 -11.89
C GLN A 313 0.40 16.84 -12.62
N CYS A 314 1.58 16.33 -12.29
CA CYS A 314 2.80 16.67 -13.02
C CYS A 314 2.73 16.21 -14.47
N LEU A 315 2.20 15.01 -14.74
CA LEU A 315 2.03 14.49 -16.10
C LEU A 315 1.02 15.32 -16.88
N ASP A 316 -0.12 15.67 -16.28
CA ASP A 316 -1.16 16.48 -16.93
C ASP A 316 -0.64 17.87 -17.36
N VAL A 317 0.27 18.46 -16.58
CA VAL A 317 0.81 19.81 -16.84
C VAL A 317 2.02 19.79 -17.77
N ASN A 318 2.95 18.85 -17.57
CA ASN A 318 4.28 18.90 -18.21
C ASN A 318 4.49 17.89 -19.34
N MET A 319 3.60 16.91 -19.53
CA MET A 319 3.80 15.85 -20.52
C MET A 319 3.17 16.23 -21.87
N LYS A 320 3.95 16.13 -22.95
CA LYS A 320 3.46 16.37 -24.31
C LYS A 320 2.85 15.12 -24.91
N TYR A 321 2.04 15.29 -25.95
CA TYR A 321 1.38 14.17 -26.64
C TYR A 321 2.38 13.13 -27.17
N GLU A 322 3.50 13.58 -27.74
CA GLU A 322 4.54 12.67 -28.27
C GLU A 322 5.22 11.86 -27.16
N GLU A 323 5.37 12.45 -25.96
CA GLU A 323 5.89 11.73 -24.80
C GLU A 323 4.87 10.72 -24.27
N VAL A 324 3.58 11.04 -24.30
CA VAL A 324 2.51 10.09 -23.92
C VAL A 324 2.56 8.88 -24.84
N GLU A 325 2.68 9.07 -26.15
CA GLU A 325 2.80 7.97 -27.10
C GLU A 325 4.04 7.09 -26.82
N PHE A 326 5.15 7.72 -26.45
CA PHE A 326 6.39 7.01 -26.09
C PHE A 326 6.27 6.22 -24.78
N PHE A 327 5.56 6.74 -23.78
CA PHE A 327 5.45 6.14 -22.44
C PHE A 327 4.12 5.44 -22.16
N ILE A 328 3.24 5.29 -23.15
CA ILE A 328 1.87 4.78 -22.96
C ILE A 328 1.85 3.39 -22.32
N LEU A 329 2.80 2.52 -22.71
CA LEU A 329 2.90 1.17 -22.15
C LEU A 329 3.22 1.22 -20.66
N GLN A 330 4.15 2.08 -20.25
CA GLN A 330 4.52 2.26 -18.85
C GLN A 330 3.34 2.84 -18.07
N ILE A 331 2.66 3.87 -18.61
CA ILE A 331 1.48 4.49 -17.97
C ILE A 331 0.35 3.48 -17.75
N VAL A 332 0.09 2.60 -18.71
CA VAL A 332 -0.96 1.58 -18.60
C VAL A 332 -0.64 0.52 -17.53
N GLN A 333 0.65 0.27 -17.25
CA GLN A 333 1.06 -0.74 -16.26
C GLN A 333 1.09 -0.23 -14.81
N VAL A 334 1.23 1.08 -14.59
CA VAL A 334 1.52 1.66 -13.26
C VAL A 334 0.31 2.09 -12.45
#